data_AF-A0A2E5F2L9-F1
#
_entry.id   AF-A0A2E5F2L9-F1
#
_cell.length_a   1.000
_cell.length_b   1.000
_cell.length_c   1.000
_cell.angle_alpha   90.00
_cell.angle_beta   90.00
_cell.angle_gamma   90.00
#
_symmetry.space_group_name_H-M   'P 1'
#
loop_
_entity.id
_entity.type
_entity.pdbx_description
1 polymer ?
#
loop_
_entity_poly.entity_id
_entity_poly.type
_entity_poly.pdbx_seq_one_letter_code
_entity_poly.pdbx_strand_id
1 'polypeptide(L)'
;MTFIRLIHFLAIFWMIAGIGNTIIPIYGAWAQDNLKLRSITLSASSKNYSYWLLPGVISSGITGYLYAGVDGLNVITSGWLLITGLIWIIQIFILLPLFGIGLRRVHYLALQAEKRGTTTQELDDALADKAPLVLGTLIIISTLLITIIPIFKPFS
;
A
#
# COMPACT_ATOMS: atom_id res chain seq x y z
N MET A 1 -23.22 17.90 2.53
CA MET A 1 -21.86 17.42 2.23
C MET A 1 -21.51 17.81 0.81
N THR A 2 -20.33 18.37 0.54
CA THR A 2 -19.87 18.59 -0.83
C THR A 2 -19.60 17.24 -1.50
N PHE A 3 -19.96 17.10 -2.79
CA PHE A 3 -19.80 15.86 -3.56
C PHE A 3 -18.35 15.33 -3.52
N ILE A 4 -17.36 16.23 -3.55
CA ILE A 4 -15.94 15.87 -3.47
C ILE A 4 -15.55 15.22 -2.13
N ARG A 5 -16.18 15.65 -1.03
CA ARG A 5 -15.94 15.08 0.30
C ARG A 5 -16.42 13.63 0.37
N LEU A 6 -17.57 13.33 -0.25
CA LEU A 6 -18.07 11.96 -0.37
C LEU A 6 -17.11 11.07 -1.17
N ILE A 7 -16.64 11.56 -2.32
CA ILE A 7 -15.65 10.84 -3.15
C ILE A 7 -14.37 10.58 -2.36
N HIS A 8 -13.87 11.58 -1.63
CA HIS A 8 -12.66 11.44 -0.83
C HIS A 8 -12.82 10.38 0.28
N PHE A 9 -13.95 10.37 0.99
CA PHE A 9 -14.24 9.31 1.97
C PHE A 9 -14.28 7.93 1.31
N LEU A 10 -14.95 7.79 0.16
CA LEU A 10 -14.99 6.51 -0.55
C LEU A 10 -13.58 6.04 -0.97
N ALA A 11 -12.73 6.97 -1.41
CA ALA A 11 -11.35 6.69 -1.76
C ALA A 11 -10.52 6.25 -0.54
N ILE A 12 -10.73 6.84 0.64
CA ILE A 12 -10.13 6.38 1.90
C ILE A 12 -10.59 4.96 2.23
N PHE A 13 -11.88 4.66 2.11
CA PHE A 13 -12.38 3.30 2.32
C PHE A 13 -11.74 2.29 1.37
N TRP A 14 -11.57 2.66 0.09
CA TRP A 14 -10.87 1.82 -0.88
C TRP A 14 -9.40 1.60 -0.48
N MET A 15 -8.70 2.66 -0.07
CA MET A 15 -7.32 2.54 0.42
C MET A 15 -7.21 1.58 1.63
N ILE A 16 -8.10 1.72 2.62
CA ILE A 16 -8.12 0.86 3.81
C ILE A 16 -8.41 -0.60 3.41
N ALA A 17 -9.38 -0.84 2.52
CA ALA A 17 -9.65 -2.17 1.99
C ALA A 17 -8.43 -2.75 1.25
N GLY A 18 -7.69 -1.91 0.52
CA GLY A 18 -6.43 -2.27 -0.12
C GLY A 18 -5.35 -2.68 0.87
N ILE A 19 -5.15 -1.90 1.94
CA ILE A 19 -4.21 -2.27 3.02
C ILE A 19 -4.64 -3.59 3.67
N GLY A 20 -5.93 -3.74 3.97
CA GLY A 20 -6.50 -4.94 4.58
C GLY A 20 -6.34 -6.20 3.73
N ASN A 21 -6.50 -6.09 2.41
CA ASN A 21 -6.44 -7.24 1.50
C ASN A 21 -5.05 -7.50 0.92
N THR A 22 -4.11 -6.56 1.05
CA THR A 22 -2.75 -6.70 0.51
C THR A 22 -1.70 -6.84 1.60
N ILE A 23 -1.69 -5.97 2.60
CA ILE A 23 -0.58 -5.90 3.57
C ILE A 23 -0.84 -6.84 4.75
N ILE A 24 -2.06 -6.87 5.28
CA ILE A 24 -2.40 -7.74 6.42
C ILE A 24 -2.12 -9.23 6.15
N PRO A 25 -2.49 -9.80 4.97
CA PRO A 25 -2.20 -11.19 4.67
C PRO A 25 -0.70 -11.51 4.59
N ILE A 26 0.16 -10.53 4.31
CA ILE A 26 1.61 -10.74 4.28
C ILE A 26 2.13 -11.07 5.68
N TYR A 27 1.67 -10.38 6.73
CA TYR A 27 2.03 -10.75 8.11
C TYR A 27 1.62 -12.19 8.42
N GLY A 28 0.41 -12.58 7.99
CA GLY A 28 -0.07 -13.96 8.11
C GLY A 28 0.79 -14.96 7.34
N ALA A 29 1.19 -14.64 6.11
CA ALA A 29 2.05 -15.49 5.28
C ALA A 29 3.42 -15.74 5.93
N TRP A 30 3.98 -14.72 6.60
CA TRP A 30 5.25 -14.82 7.32
C TRP A 30 5.19 -15.68 8.58
N ALA A 31 4.02 -15.78 9.21
CA ALA A 31 3.80 -16.66 10.35
C ALA A 31 3.53 -18.13 9.96
N GLN A 32 3.38 -18.44 8.67
CA GLN A 32 3.12 -19.80 8.18
C GLN A 32 4.41 -20.58 7.94
N ASP A 33 4.50 -21.79 8.49
CA ASP A 33 5.61 -22.72 8.23
C ASP A 33 5.49 -23.42 6.86
N ASN A 34 4.27 -23.53 6.34
CA ASN A 34 4.02 -24.18 5.06
C ASN A 34 4.33 -23.23 3.88
N LEU A 35 5.44 -23.49 3.19
CA LEU A 35 5.91 -22.70 2.04
C LEU A 35 4.87 -22.60 0.90
N LYS A 36 4.06 -23.65 0.68
CA LYS A 36 3.01 -23.63 -0.34
C LYS A 36 1.90 -22.66 0.03
N LEU A 37 1.44 -22.67 1.28
CA LEU A 37 0.42 -21.71 1.77
C LEU A 37 0.97 -20.28 1.74
N ARG A 38 2.21 -20.08 2.18
CA ARG A 38 2.88 -18.78 2.15
C ARG A 38 2.92 -18.23 0.72
N SER A 39 3.34 -19.05 -0.23
CA SER A 39 3.39 -18.72 -1.65
C SER A 39 2.02 -18.32 -2.22
N ILE A 40 0.96 -19.08 -1.91
CA ILE A 40 -0.42 -18.76 -2.30
C ILE A 40 -0.87 -17.41 -1.72
N THR A 41 -0.62 -17.17 -0.43
CA THR A 41 -1.01 -15.92 0.23
C THR A 41 -0.27 -14.70 -0.34
N LEU A 42 1.04 -14.81 -0.58
CA LEU A 42 1.84 -13.72 -1.18
C LEU A 42 1.45 -13.46 -2.64
N SER A 43 1.13 -14.52 -3.39
CA SER A 43 0.60 -14.45 -4.76
C SER A 43 -0.75 -13.71 -4.81
N ALA A 44 -1.67 -14.00 -3.88
CA ALA A 44 -2.93 -13.28 -3.75
C ALA A 44 -2.70 -11.81 -3.37
N SER A 45 -1.78 -11.55 -2.44
CA SER A 45 -1.40 -10.20 -2.03
C SER A 45 -0.85 -9.39 -3.20
N SER A 46 -0.05 -10.00 -4.08
CA SER A 46 0.45 -9.35 -5.30
C SER A 46 -0.66 -8.92 -6.25
N LYS A 47 -1.75 -9.70 -6.38
CA LYS A 47 -2.91 -9.30 -7.20
C LYS A 47 -3.67 -8.18 -6.53
N ASN A 48 -3.91 -8.29 -5.22
CA ASN A 48 -4.62 -7.27 -4.45
C ASN A 48 -3.86 -5.93 -4.42
N TYR A 49 -2.54 -5.96 -4.46
CA TYR A 49 -1.72 -4.75 -4.60
C TYR A 49 -2.17 -3.92 -5.82
N SER A 50 -2.30 -4.57 -6.98
CA SER A 50 -2.64 -3.90 -8.24
C SER A 50 -4.11 -3.50 -8.32
N TYR A 51 -5.02 -4.32 -7.78
CA TYR A 51 -6.47 -4.08 -7.90
C TYR A 51 -7.05 -3.22 -6.78
N TRP A 52 -6.45 -3.23 -5.60
CA TRP A 52 -7.01 -2.59 -4.41
C TRP A 52 -6.09 -1.53 -3.81
N LEU A 53 -4.87 -1.91 -3.41
CA LEU A 53 -4.00 -0.99 -2.66
C LEU A 53 -3.54 0.20 -3.50
N LEU A 54 -2.94 -0.05 -4.66
CA LEU A 54 -2.39 1.01 -5.51
C LEU A 54 -3.47 2.00 -5.98
N PRO A 55 -4.63 1.55 -6.54
CA PRO A 55 -5.72 2.47 -6.88
C PRO A 55 -6.26 3.23 -5.66
N GLY A 56 -6.44 2.57 -4.51
CA GLY A 56 -6.94 3.22 -3.30
C GLY A 56 -6.01 4.33 -2.79
N VAL A 57 -4.69 4.10 -2.77
CA VAL A 57 -3.71 5.13 -2.38
C VAL A 57 -3.68 6.28 -3.38
N ILE A 58 -3.73 6.00 -4.69
CA ILE A 58 -3.79 7.03 -5.73
C ILE A 58 -5.05 7.90 -5.56
N SER A 59 -6.22 7.25 -5.49
CA SER A 59 -7.50 7.92 -5.40
C SER A 59 -7.63 8.75 -4.12
N SER A 60 -7.20 8.22 -2.97
CA SER A 60 -7.29 8.94 -1.69
C SER A 60 -6.43 10.22 -1.69
N GLY A 61 -5.22 10.15 -2.24
CA GLY A 61 -4.37 11.33 -2.39
C GLY A 61 -4.97 12.38 -3.33
N ILE A 62 -5.27 11.99 -4.58
CA ILE A 62 -5.81 12.93 -5.59
C ILE A 62 -7.08 13.61 -5.09
N THR A 63 -8.02 12.83 -4.53
CA THR A 63 -9.28 13.37 -4.02
C THR A 63 -9.08 14.24 -2.78
N GLY A 64 -8.06 13.97 -1.97
CA GLY A 64 -7.67 14.82 -0.83
C GLY A 64 -7.15 16.19 -1.27
N TYR A 65 -6.29 16.23 -2.29
CA TYR A 65 -5.82 17.48 -2.90
C TYR A 65 -6.97 18.29 -3.52
N LEU A 66 -7.89 17.63 -4.23
CA LEU A 66 -9.07 18.28 -4.79
C LEU A 66 -9.97 18.84 -3.69
N TYR A 67 -10.19 18.07 -2.62
CA TYR A 67 -10.97 18.52 -1.48
C TYR A 67 -10.36 19.75 -0.81
N ALA A 68 -9.03 19.76 -0.58
CA ALA A 68 -8.33 20.92 -0.04
C ALA A 68 -8.46 22.16 -0.93
N GLY A 69 -8.37 21.99 -2.26
CA GLY A 69 -8.55 23.10 -3.22
C GLY A 69 -9.96 23.68 -3.21
N VAL A 70 -11.00 22.84 -3.10
CA VAL A 70 -12.39 23.29 -2.98
C VAL A 70 -12.63 24.06 -1.67
N ASP A 71 -11.96 23.66 -0.59
CA ASP A 71 -12.02 24.36 0.70
C ASP A 71 -11.12 25.61 0.75
N GLY A 72 -10.51 26.01 -0.37
CA GLY A 72 -9.68 27.22 -0.49
C GLY A 72 -8.32 27.12 0.21
N LEU A 73 -7.88 25.92 0.58
CA LEU A 73 -6.61 25.70 1.26
C LEU A 73 -5.46 25.70 0.25
N ASN A 74 -4.41 26.46 0.54
CA ASN A 74 -3.20 26.45 -0.26
C ASN A 74 -2.29 25.31 0.21
N VAL A 75 -2.10 24.33 -0.67
CA VAL A 75 -1.37 23.08 -0.36
C VAL A 75 0.15 23.26 -0.23
N ILE A 76 0.68 24.38 -0.71
CA ILE A 76 2.11 24.71 -0.65
C ILE A 76 2.41 25.50 0.63
N THR A 77 1.56 26.48 0.97
CA THR A 77 1.81 27.34 2.14
C THR A 77 1.28 26.74 3.44
N SER A 78 0.32 25.82 3.37
CA SER A 78 -0.19 25.11 4.55
C SER A 78 0.78 23.98 4.93
N GLY A 79 1.62 24.20 5.94
CA GLY A 79 2.70 23.28 6.32
C GLY A 79 2.24 21.84 6.54
N TRP A 80 1.12 21.63 7.25
CA TRP A 80 0.57 20.30 7.47
C TRP A 80 0.09 19.61 6.18
N LEU A 81 -0.47 20.36 5.22
CA LEU A 81 -0.87 19.81 3.91
C LEU A 81 0.35 19.47 3.07
N LEU A 82 1.36 20.32 3.08
CA LEU A 82 2.62 20.09 2.36
C LEU A 82 3.29 18.80 2.86
N ILE A 83 3.41 18.64 4.19
CA ILE A 83 3.99 17.43 4.79
C ILE A 83 3.17 16.19 4.42
N THR A 84 1.84 16.25 4.57
CA THR A 84 0.94 15.14 4.21
C THR A 84 1.11 14.75 2.74
N GLY A 85 1.21 15.75 1.86
CA GLY A 85 1.48 15.60 0.45
C GLY A 85 2.82 14.93 0.14
N LEU A 86 3.90 15.37 0.80
CA LEU A 86 5.23 14.78 0.63
C LEU A 86 5.26 13.31 1.08
N ILE A 87 4.64 12.97 2.21
CA ILE A 87 4.56 11.58 2.66
C ILE A 87 3.79 10.73 1.63
N TRP A 88 2.70 11.27 1.07
CA TRP A 88 1.94 10.57 0.03
C TRP A 88 2.74 10.38 -1.27
N ILE A 89 3.52 11.38 -1.69
CA ILE A 89 4.46 11.28 -2.82
C ILE A 89 5.51 10.19 -2.56
N ILE A 90 6.06 10.12 -1.34
CA ILE A 90 6.99 9.05 -0.97
C ILE A 90 6.31 7.68 -1.03
N GLN A 91 5.06 7.56 -0.57
CA GLN A 91 4.31 6.30 -0.69
C GLN A 91 4.18 5.85 -2.14
N ILE A 92 3.76 6.75 -3.03
CA ILE A 92 3.38 6.38 -4.40
C ILE A 92 4.59 6.17 -5.33
N PHE A 93 5.68 6.92 -5.14
CA PHE A 93 6.85 6.85 -6.00
C PHE A 93 7.98 5.98 -5.45
N ILE A 94 7.98 5.68 -4.15
CA ILE A 94 9.06 4.90 -3.52
C ILE A 94 8.52 3.63 -2.89
N LEU A 95 7.65 3.75 -1.88
CA LEU A 95 7.26 2.60 -1.06
C LEU A 95 6.42 1.58 -1.84
N LEU A 96 5.36 2.04 -2.52
CA LEU A 96 4.47 1.17 -3.29
C LEU A 96 5.17 0.48 -4.47
N PRO A 97 5.97 1.17 -5.31
CA PRO A 97 6.70 0.52 -6.40
C PRO A 97 7.67 -0.56 -5.91
N LEU A 98 8.47 -0.27 -4.88
CA LEU A 98 9.40 -1.25 -4.30
C LEU A 98 8.65 -2.46 -3.72
N PHE A 99 7.56 -2.20 -3.01
CA PHE A 99 6.70 -3.24 -2.45
C PHE A 99 6.07 -4.12 -3.53
N GLY A 100 5.53 -3.50 -4.58
CA GLY A 100 4.93 -4.19 -5.72
C GLY A 100 5.93 -4.99 -6.55
N ILE A 101 7.18 -4.56 -6.68
CA ILE A 101 8.26 -5.35 -7.31
C ILE A 101 8.52 -6.62 -6.50
N GLY A 102 8.69 -6.51 -5.18
CA GLY A 102 8.91 -7.66 -4.30
C GLY A 102 7.79 -8.69 -4.38
N LEU A 103 6.53 -8.24 -4.30
CA LEU A 103 5.36 -9.12 -4.41
C LEU A 103 5.24 -9.80 -5.77
N ARG A 104 5.45 -9.06 -6.86
CA ARG A 104 5.39 -9.64 -8.22
C ARG A 104 6.47 -10.68 -8.45
N ARG A 105 7.67 -10.47 -7.92
CA ARG A 105 8.76 -11.46 -8.00
C ARG A 105 8.34 -12.79 -7.37
N VAL A 106 7.81 -12.76 -6.15
CA VAL A 106 7.31 -13.99 -5.48
C VAL A 106 6.18 -14.63 -6.28
N HIS A 107 5.21 -13.83 -6.76
CA HIS A 107 4.10 -14.31 -7.58
C HIS A 107 4.56 -15.06 -8.84
N TYR A 108 5.51 -14.48 -9.59
CA TYR A 108 6.01 -15.12 -10.81
C TYR A 108 6.81 -16.40 -10.52
N LEU A 109 7.64 -16.41 -9.48
CA LEU A 109 8.40 -17.60 -9.09
C LEU A 109 7.47 -18.72 -8.61
N ALA A 110 6.42 -18.38 -7.85
CA ALA A 110 5.39 -19.30 -7.43
C ALA A 110 4.69 -19.98 -8.62
N LEU A 111 4.28 -19.18 -9.62
CA LEU A 111 3.67 -19.70 -10.85
C LEU A 111 4.61 -20.60 -11.66
N GLN A 112 5.92 -20.31 -11.67
CA GLN A 112 6.89 -21.15 -12.35
C GLN A 112 7.10 -22.49 -11.65
N ALA A 113 7.21 -22.49 -10.31
CA ALA A 113 7.33 -23.70 -9.51
C ALA A 113 6.08 -24.60 -9.64
N GLU A 114 4.88 -24.01 -9.63
CA GLU A 114 3.62 -24.73 -9.86
C GLU A 114 3.60 -25.43 -11.23
N LYS A 115 4.03 -24.73 -12.29
CA LYS A 115 4.11 -25.30 -13.65
C LYS A 115 5.15 -26.41 -13.78
N ARG A 116 6.24 -26.37 -13.00
CA ARG A 116 7.32 -27.38 -13.04
C ARG A 116 7.09 -28.55 -12.09
N GLY A 117 6.11 -28.45 -11.18
CA GLY A 117 5.82 -29.47 -10.16
C GLY A 117 6.89 -29.58 -9.07
N THR A 118 7.88 -28.69 -9.02
CA THR A 118 9.00 -28.71 -8.08
C THR A 118 9.27 -27.31 -7.54
N THR A 119 9.63 -27.20 -6.25
CA THR A 119 10.09 -25.95 -5.65
C THR A 119 11.50 -25.63 -6.15
N THR A 120 11.73 -24.39 -6.57
CA THR A 120 13.04 -23.91 -7.01
C THR A 120 13.74 -23.16 -5.88
N GLN A 121 15.07 -23.23 -5.82
CA GLN A 121 15.86 -22.50 -4.82
C GLN A 121 15.60 -20.98 -4.87
N GLU A 122 15.38 -20.42 -6.06
CA GLU A 122 15.01 -19.01 -6.23
C GLU A 122 13.70 -18.64 -5.55
N LEU A 123 12.72 -19.56 -5.54
CA LEU A 123 11.45 -19.34 -4.85
C LEU A 123 11.66 -19.33 -3.33
N ASP A 124 12.46 -20.26 -2.81
CA ASP A 124 12.76 -20.31 -1.38
C ASP A 124 13.48 -19.03 -0.92
N ASP A 125 14.47 -18.55 -1.68
CA ASP A 125 15.16 -17.29 -1.41
C ASP A 125 14.20 -16.09 -1.45
N ALA A 126 13.28 -16.06 -2.42
CA ALA A 126 12.29 -15.00 -2.52
C ALA A 126 11.25 -15.04 -1.39
N LEU A 127 10.89 -16.24 -0.91
CA LEU A 127 10.01 -16.43 0.25
C LEU A 127 10.70 -16.13 1.59
N ALA A 128 12.03 -16.11 1.61
CA ALA A 128 12.86 -15.73 2.75
C ALA A 128 13.18 -14.21 2.82
N ASP A 129 12.86 -13.45 1.76
CA ASP A 129 13.08 -12.00 1.71
C ASP A 129 12.01 -11.22 2.49
N LYS A 130 12.40 -10.59 3.60
CA LYS A 130 11.52 -9.80 4.47
C LYS A 130 11.14 -8.42 3.88
N ALA A 131 11.65 -8.02 2.73
CA ALA A 131 11.40 -6.71 2.14
C ALA A 131 9.89 -6.36 2.02
N PRO A 132 8.98 -7.24 1.56
CA PRO A 132 7.55 -6.92 1.51
C PRO A 132 6.94 -6.64 2.88
N LEU A 133 7.40 -7.33 3.93
CA LEU A 133 6.93 -7.12 5.31
C LEU A 133 7.33 -5.74 5.82
N VAL A 134 8.60 -5.37 5.63
CA VAL A 134 9.14 -4.07 6.06
C VAL A 134 8.47 -2.93 5.30
N LEU A 135 8.39 -3.03 3.98
CA LEU A 135 7.77 -2.00 3.14
C LEU A 135 6.27 -1.88 3.44
N GLY A 136 5.57 -3.00 3.63
CA GLY A 136 4.16 -2.99 4.06
C GLY A 136 3.96 -2.30 5.41
N THR A 137 4.87 -2.51 6.37
CA THR A 137 4.86 -1.83 7.66
C THR A 137 5.06 -0.32 7.50
N LEU A 138 6.04 0.10 6.68
CA LEU A 138 6.31 1.51 6.39
C LEU A 138 5.11 2.18 5.71
N ILE A 139 4.41 1.48 4.80
CA ILE A 139 3.17 1.97 4.19
C ILE A 139 2.09 2.20 5.26
N ILE A 140 1.86 1.23 6.16
CA ILE A 140 0.87 1.39 7.25
C ILE A 140 1.22 2.60 8.14
N ILE A 141 2.48 2.69 8.59
CA ILE A 141 2.93 3.80 9.45
C ILE A 141 2.74 5.14 8.74
N SER A 142 3.18 5.26 7.49
CA SER A 142 3.04 6.50 6.73
C SER A 142 1.57 6.85 6.44
N THR A 143 0.68 5.87 6.23
CA THR A 143 -0.76 6.10 6.09
C THR A 143 -1.37 6.63 7.40
N LEU A 144 -0.94 6.11 8.55
CA LEU A 144 -1.35 6.64 9.84
C LEU A 144 -0.90 8.10 10.02
N LEU A 145 0.35 8.43 9.65
CA LEU A 145 0.84 9.81 9.68
C LEU A 145 0.02 10.74 8.80
N ILE A 146 -0.26 10.36 7.55
CA ILE A 146 -1.11 11.11 6.61
C ILE A 146 -2.52 11.33 7.17
N THR A 147 -3.04 10.40 7.97
CA THR A 147 -4.38 10.52 8.58
C THR A 147 -4.37 11.41 9.81
N ILE A 148 -3.31 11.35 10.62
CA ILE A 148 -3.21 12.04 11.92
C ILE A 148 -2.82 13.51 11.74
N ILE A 149 -1.89 13.81 10.84
CA ILE A 149 -1.37 15.18 10.63
C ILE A 149 -2.50 16.20 10.34
N PRO A 150 -3.47 15.93 9.44
CA PRO A 150 -4.60 16.83 9.19
C PRO A 150 -5.53 17.05 10.38
N ILE A 151 -5.57 16.13 11.34
CA ILE A 151 -6.40 16.26 12.55
C ILE A 151 -5.78 17.26 13.52
N PHE A 152 -4.48 17.14 13.76
CA PHE A 152 -3.77 18.02 14.69
C PHE A 152 -3.29 19.34 14.05
N LYS A 153 -3.18 19.37 12.71
CA LYS A 153 -2.67 20.50 11.94
C LYS A 153 -1.40 21.12 12.55
N PRO A 154 -0.37 20.30 12.88
CA PRO A 154 0.88 20.85 13.37
C PRO A 154 1.42 21.78 12.27
N PHE A 155 1.93 22.96 12.64
CA PHE A 155 2.42 23.96 11.68
C PHE A 155 1.30 24.69 10.90
N SER A 156 0.29 25.15 11.64
CA SER A 156 -0.76 26.07 11.18
C SER A 156 -0.24 27.49 11.01
#